data_AF-A0A379SKT1-F1
#
_entry.id   AF-A0A379SKT1-F1
#
_cell.length_a   1.000
_cell.length_b   1.000
_cell.length_c   1.000
_cell.angle_alpha   90.00
_cell.angle_beta   90.00
_cell.angle_gamma   90.00
#
_symmetry.space_group_name_H-M   'P 1'
#
loop_
_entity.id
_entity.type
_entity.pdbx_description
1 polymer ?
#
loop_
_entity_poly.entity_id
_entity_poly.type
_entity_poly.pdbx_seq_one_letter_code
_entity_poly.pdbx_strand_id
1 'polypeptide(L)'
;MDETTLRYRVYHALSRLIAIRRNNKAFHPESQFSIKNISPCVMQIERVAKTGESIVALFNVSDNINTINSKKFQGTDLISETNLTGEVLTLHPWQVLWIKK
;
A
#
# COMPACT_ATOMS: atom_id res chain seq x y z
N MET A 1 2.10 23.74 -17.72
CA MET A 1 3.07 22.83 -17.05
C MET A 1 3.03 21.53 -17.81
N ASP A 2 4.18 20.95 -18.13
CA ASP A 2 4.22 19.68 -18.88
C ASP A 2 3.94 18.50 -17.91
N GLU A 3 2.75 17.92 -18.09
CA GLU A 3 2.23 16.81 -17.29
C GLU A 3 3.05 15.51 -17.45
N THR A 4 3.95 15.46 -18.43
CA THR A 4 4.78 14.29 -18.72
C THR A 4 6.16 14.33 -18.05
N THR A 5 6.49 15.41 -17.33
CA THR A 5 7.78 15.47 -16.63
C THR A 5 7.80 14.54 -15.42
N LEU A 6 8.98 14.00 -15.08
CA LEU A 6 9.15 13.18 -13.89
C LEU A 6 8.72 13.94 -12.62
N ARG A 7 9.07 15.22 -12.51
CA ARG A 7 8.70 16.06 -11.36
C ARG A 7 7.20 16.20 -11.22
N TYR A 8 6.49 16.43 -12.32
CA TYR A 8 5.02 16.48 -12.32
C TYR A 8 4.44 15.16 -11.82
N ARG A 9 4.84 14.02 -12.40
CA ARG A 9 4.36 12.70 -11.97
C ARG A 9 4.61 12.43 -10.49
N VAL A 10 5.81 12.71 -10.00
CA VAL A 10 6.18 12.51 -8.59
C VAL A 10 5.34 13.41 -7.68
N TYR A 11 5.24 14.70 -8.00
CA TYR A 11 4.46 15.66 -7.21
C TYR A 11 2.98 15.25 -7.09
N HIS A 12 2.35 14.90 -8.22
CA HIS A 12 0.95 14.51 -8.24
C HIS A 12 0.70 13.15 -7.56
N ALA A 13 1.61 12.18 -7.73
CA ALA A 13 1.53 10.91 -7.02
C ALA A 13 1.61 11.09 -5.50
N LEU A 14 2.59 11.85 -5.00
CA LEU A 14 2.74 12.13 -3.57
C LEU A 14 1.56 12.92 -3.01
N SER A 15 1.07 13.92 -3.76
CA SER A 15 -0.12 14.70 -3.36
C SER A 15 -1.37 13.81 -3.22
N ARG A 16 -1.56 12.86 -4.14
CA ARG A 16 -2.65 11.88 -4.07
C ARG A 16 -2.50 10.96 -2.85
N LEU A 17 -1.29 10.47 -2.56
CA LEU A 17 -1.04 9.66 -1.36
C LEU A 17 -1.36 10.41 -0.06
N ILE A 18 -1.05 11.71 0.02
CA ILE A 18 -1.42 12.55 1.17
C ILE A 18 -2.94 12.65 1.31
N ALA A 19 -3.67 12.85 0.20
CA ALA A 19 -5.13 12.90 0.22
C ALA A 19 -5.75 11.57 0.69
N ILE A 20 -5.27 10.44 0.18
CA ILE A 20 -5.69 9.10 0.61
C ILE A 20 -5.44 8.93 2.12
N ARG A 21 -4.26 9.32 2.62
CA ARG A 21 -3.93 9.21 4.05
C ARG A 21 -4.88 10.02 4.94
N ARG A 22 -5.22 11.25 4.54
CA ARG A 22 -6.13 12.11 5.30
C ARG A 22 -7.55 11.55 5.40
N ASN A 23 -7.97 10.78 4.40
CA ASN A 23 -9.33 10.22 4.32
C ASN A 23 -9.48 8.85 4.99
N ASN A 24 -8.42 8.29 5.60
CA ASN A 24 -8.46 6.98 6.23
C ASN A 24 -7.96 7.03 7.69
N LYS A 25 -8.84 6.63 8.61
CA LYS A 25 -8.62 6.64 10.07
C LYS A 25 -7.44 5.78 10.50
N ALA A 26 -7.13 4.69 9.78
CA ALA A 26 -6.00 3.82 10.09
C ALA A 26 -4.64 4.56 10.04
N PHE A 27 -4.53 5.68 9.33
CA PHE A 27 -3.33 6.51 9.33
C PHE A 27 -3.21 7.50 10.50
N HIS A 28 -4.18 7.55 11.41
CA HIS A 28 -4.06 8.35 12.63
C HIS A 28 -2.80 7.96 13.42
N PRO A 29 -2.09 8.91 14.06
CA PRO A 29 -0.86 8.61 14.82
C PRO A 29 -1.05 7.56 15.91
N GLU A 30 -2.19 7.57 16.59
CA GLU A 30 -2.53 6.62 17.66
C GLU A 30 -3.04 5.26 17.19
N SER A 31 -3.17 5.05 15.87
CA SER A 31 -3.54 3.72 15.35
C SER A 31 -2.44 2.72 15.71
N GLN A 32 -2.85 1.51 16.09
CA GLN A 32 -1.92 0.42 16.34
C GLN A 32 -1.04 0.20 15.10
N PHE A 33 0.21 -0.15 15.33
CA PHE A 33 1.20 -0.37 14.30
C PHE A 33 1.89 -1.71 14.52
N SER A 34 1.99 -2.51 13.47
CA SER A 34 2.84 -3.70 13.45
C SER A 34 3.58 -3.81 12.13
N ILE A 35 4.75 -4.43 12.18
CA ILE A 35 5.64 -4.62 11.04
C ILE A 35 6.11 -6.07 11.00
N LYS A 36 6.18 -6.66 9.81
CA LYS A 36 6.76 -7.98 9.61
C LYS A 36 7.28 -8.15 8.19
N ASN A 37 8.20 -9.08 8.02
CA ASN A 37 8.68 -9.49 6.70
C ASN A 37 7.78 -10.61 6.17
N ILE A 38 7.28 -10.46 4.94
CA ILE A 38 6.53 -11.50 4.22
C ILE A 38 7.49 -12.40 3.44
N SER A 39 8.53 -11.77 2.88
CA SER A 39 9.68 -12.42 2.25
C SER A 39 10.92 -11.55 2.51
N PRO A 40 12.13 -11.96 2.10
CA PRO A 40 13.33 -11.13 2.25
C PRO A 40 13.22 -9.73 1.61
N CYS A 41 12.42 -9.59 0.54
CA CYS A 41 12.26 -8.34 -0.20
C CYS A 41 10.89 -7.68 -0.02
N VAL A 42 9.92 -8.36 0.61
CA VAL A 42 8.56 -7.84 0.81
C VAL A 42 8.28 -7.62 2.29
N MET A 43 8.05 -6.36 2.64
CA MET A 43 7.73 -5.93 4.00
C MET A 43 6.25 -5.57 4.11
N GLN A 44 5.63 -5.96 5.23
CA GLN A 44 4.27 -5.58 5.58
C GLN A 44 4.29 -4.62 6.77
N ILE A 45 3.50 -3.55 6.67
CA ILE A 45 3.08 -2.74 7.81
C ILE A 45 1.57 -2.86 7.93
N GLU A 46 1.05 -3.15 9.11
CA GLU A 46 -0.38 -3.12 9.39
C GLU A 46 -0.70 -2.01 10.38
N ARG A 47 -1.70 -1.19 10.02
CA ARG A 47 -2.24 -0.15 10.89
C ARG A 47 -3.69 -0.43 11.21
N VAL A 48 -4.07 -0.29 12.48
CA VAL A 48 -5.45 -0.52 12.93
C VAL A 48 -5.93 0.65 13.78
N ALA A 49 -6.99 1.33 13.33
CA ALA A 49 -7.63 2.41 14.07
C ALA A 49 -8.47 1.88 15.22
N LYS A 50 -8.71 2.72 16.24
CA LYS A 50 -9.64 2.43 17.34
C LYS A 50 -11.06 2.10 16.86
N THR A 51 -11.46 2.59 15.67
CA THR A 51 -12.75 2.30 15.05
C THR A 51 -12.82 0.93 14.38
N GLY A 52 -11.73 0.16 14.37
CA GLY A 52 -11.62 -1.12 13.66
C GLY A 52 -11.18 -1.01 12.20
N GLU A 53 -11.04 0.21 11.64
CA GLU A 53 -10.51 0.37 10.29
C GLU A 53 -9.06 -0.12 10.22
N SER A 54 -8.76 -1.00 9.26
CA SER A 54 -7.45 -1.61 9.10
C SER A 54 -6.91 -1.37 7.70
N ILE A 55 -5.62 -1.00 7.62
CA ILE A 55 -4.87 -0.91 6.37
C ILE A 55 -3.62 -1.77 6.49
N VAL A 56 -3.45 -2.64 5.50
CA VAL A 56 -2.23 -3.43 5.30
C VAL A 56 -1.44 -2.82 4.15
N ALA A 57 -0.27 -2.28 4.46
CA ALA A 57 0.67 -1.76 3.48
C ALA A 57 1.73 -2.81 3.15
N LEU A 58 1.89 -3.13 1.87
CA LEU A 58 2.94 -4.01 1.36
C LEU A 58 3.95 -3.21 0.56
N PHE A 59 5.23 -3.44 0.83
CA PHE A 59 6.35 -2.76 0.18
C PHE A 59 7.25 -3.81 -0.46
N ASN A 60 7.45 -3.74 -1.78
CA ASN A 60 8.54 -4.44 -2.43
C ASN A 60 9.79 -3.57 -2.41
N VAL A 61 10.77 -3.93 -1.59
CA VAL A 61 12.02 -3.18 -1.43
C VAL A 61 13.13 -3.86 -2.25
N SER A 62 12.86 -4.06 -3.54
CA SER A 62 13.82 -4.64 -4.47
C SER A 62 13.56 -4.20 -5.91
N ASP A 63 14.58 -4.36 -6.75
CA ASP A 63 14.51 -4.15 -8.20
C ASP A 63 13.82 -5.29 -8.96
N ASN A 64 13.38 -6.34 -8.26
CA ASN A 64 12.78 -7.54 -8.84
C ASN A 64 11.27 -7.57 -8.62
N ILE A 65 10.55 -8.24 -9.54
CA ILE A 65 9.16 -8.62 -9.32
C ILE A 65 9.11 -9.68 -8.22
N ASN A 66 8.24 -9.49 -7.22
CA ASN A 66 8.01 -10.45 -6.14
C ASN A 66 6.57 -10.93 -6.16
N THR A 67 6.36 -12.23 -6.00
CA THR A 67 5.03 -12.84 -5.86
C THR A 67 4.83 -13.37 -4.45
N ILE A 68 3.66 -13.11 -3.88
CA ILE A 68 3.28 -13.59 -2.55
C ILE A 68 1.87 -14.19 -2.59
N ASN A 69 1.54 -15.01 -1.60
CA ASN A 69 0.19 -15.54 -1.45
C ASN A 69 -0.77 -14.43 -1.01
N SER A 70 -1.83 -14.17 -1.79
CA SER A 70 -2.79 -13.09 -1.54
C SER A 70 -3.92 -13.48 -0.57
N LYS A 71 -4.04 -14.74 -0.13
CA LYS A 71 -5.17 -15.21 0.71
C LYS A 71 -5.31 -14.41 2.01
N LYS A 72 -4.20 -13.87 2.53
CA LYS A 72 -4.15 -13.02 3.73
C LYS A 72 -4.35 -11.52 3.43
N PHE A 73 -4.45 -11.16 2.16
CA PHE A 73 -4.45 -9.80 1.62
C PHE A 73 -5.67 -9.60 0.73
N GLN A 74 -6.85 -9.60 1.34
CA GLN A 74 -8.11 -9.30 0.67
C GLN A 74 -8.54 -7.87 1.00
N GLY A 75 -9.19 -7.22 0.03
CA GLY A 75 -9.66 -5.85 0.17
C GLY A 75 -9.40 -5.02 -1.08
N THR A 76 -9.45 -3.70 -0.92
CA THR A 76 -9.21 -2.73 -2.00
C THR A 76 -7.84 -2.09 -1.83
N ASP A 77 -7.01 -2.10 -2.87
CA ASP A 77 -5.82 -1.25 -2.89
C ASP A 77 -6.24 0.21 -3.09
N LEU A 78 -5.97 1.05 -2.11
CA LEU A 78 -6.30 2.46 -2.11
C LEU A 78 -5.44 3.26 -3.11
N ILE A 79 -4.28 2.74 -3.53
CA ILE A 79 -3.38 3.44 -4.47
C ILE A 79 -3.84 3.21 -5.91
N SER A 80 -4.12 1.97 -6.32
CA SER A 80 -4.66 1.69 -7.66
C SER A 80 -6.19 1.85 -7.75
N GLU A 81 -6.88 1.91 -6.62
CA GLU A 81 -8.35 1.83 -6.51
C GLU A 81 -8.92 0.51 -7.04
N THR A 82 -8.12 -0.56 -7.06
CA THR A 82 -8.53 -1.87 -7.55
C THR A 82 -8.76 -2.84 -6.40
N ASN A 83 -9.81 -3.65 -6.50
CA ASN A 83 -10.01 -4.78 -5.61
C ASN A 83 -8.98 -5.88 -5.89
N LEU A 84 -8.39 -6.42 -4.84
CA LEU A 84 -7.49 -7.55 -4.96
C LEU A 84 -8.31 -8.83 -5.13
N THR A 85 -8.14 -9.48 -6.27
CA THR A 85 -8.79 -10.74 -6.63
C THR A 85 -7.73 -11.80 -6.96
N GLY A 86 -8.00 -13.07 -6.64
CA GLY A 86 -7.10 -14.19 -6.91
C GLY A 86 -6.28 -14.65 -5.70
N GLU A 87 -5.43 -15.68 -5.91
CA GLU A 87 -4.64 -16.35 -4.86
C GLU A 87 -3.16 -15.91 -4.80
N VAL A 88 -2.70 -15.18 -5.82
CA VAL A 88 -1.32 -14.69 -5.95
C VAL A 88 -1.35 -13.18 -6.14
N LEU A 89 -0.53 -12.48 -5.35
CA LEU A 89 -0.31 -11.05 -5.49
C LEU A 89 1.09 -10.81 -6.04
N THR A 90 1.15 -10.07 -7.16
CA THR A 90 2.41 -9.68 -7.80
C THR A 90 2.73 -8.23 -7.44
N LEU A 91 3.90 -8.00 -6.89
CA LEU A 91 4.45 -6.66 -6.64
C LEU A 91 5.58 -6.38 -7.62
N HIS A 92 5.43 -5.33 -8.42
CA HIS A 92 6.48 -4.80 -9.28
C HIS A 92 7.63 -4.18 -8.46
N PRO A 93 8.80 -3.97 -9.07
CA PRO A 93 9.93 -3.31 -8.40
C PRO A 93 9.50 -2.01 -7.72
N TRP A 94 9.87 -1.83 -6.45
CA TRP A 94 9.54 -0.65 -5.65
C TRP A 94 8.05 -0.35 -5.46
N GLN A 95 7.15 -1.27 -5.85
CA GLN A 95 5.72 -1.07 -5.74
C GLN A 95 5.28 -1.10 -4.28
N VAL A 96 4.31 -0.24 -3.97
CA VAL A 96 3.61 -0.19 -2.70
C VAL A 96 2.12 -0.41 -2.96
N LEU A 97 1.49 -1.22 -2.11
CA LEU A 97 0.04 -1.43 -2.08
C LEU A 97 -0.49 -1.03 -0.71
N TRP A 98 -1.63 -0.33 -0.64
CA TRP A 98 -2.32 -0.01 0.61
C TRP A 98 -3.70 -0.66 0.61
N ILE A 99 -3.79 -1.83 1.23
CA ILE A 99 -4.96 -2.68 1.17
C ILE A 99 -5.86 -2.35 2.35
N LYS A 100 -7.03 -1.81 2.06
CA LYS A 100 -8.10 -1.62 3.05
C LYS A 100 -8.99 -2.86 3.07
N LYS A 101 -9.12 -3.46 4.25
CA LYS A 101 -10.04 -4.58 4.50
C LYS A 101 -11.49 -4.12 4.51
#